data_AF-A0A395YH93-F1
#
_entry.id   AF-A0A395YH93-F1
#
_cell.length_a   1.000
_cell.length_b   1.000
_cell.length_c   1.000
_cell.angle_alpha   90.00
_cell.angle_beta   90.00
_cell.angle_gamma   90.00
#
_symmetry.space_group_name_H-M   'P 1'
#
loop_
_entity.id
_entity.type
_entity.pdbx_description
1 polymer ?
#
loop_
_entity_poly.entity_id
_entity_poly.type
_entity_poly.pdbx_seq_one_letter_code
_entity_poly.pdbx_strand_id
1 'polypeptide(L)'
;MAPRRYGVASDGSIQPLWHGKLAEDFTEADTLRFMADTDIQLSGNVSADTLAAIRRAGYRYEGGEVLPRPGKEEMTMSEEKTTGAQAPEQEAPGGSGLKLDVTARPIDPIKNLVGFATVKLNDCFVVEDFKILQSDKGLYVGMPSKPDKSSRTGYRDTVKPITKEFREELHGAILEAYQQEIEKLQARIAAARQAPPPEKASIKGQLEAGTKKAAKENAARAPKEKPTKAVER
;
A
#
# COMPACT_ATOMS: atom_id res chain seq x y z
N MET A 1 1.86 -10.91 55.41
CA MET A 1 1.25 -9.56 55.42
C MET A 1 0.87 -9.23 53.99
N ALA A 2 -0.42 -9.07 53.66
CA ALA A 2 -0.82 -8.79 52.28
C ALA A 2 -0.28 -7.43 51.84
N PRO A 3 0.22 -7.28 50.60
CA PRO A 3 0.72 -5.99 50.12
C PRO A 3 -0.41 -4.96 50.17
N ARG A 4 -0.08 -3.74 50.60
CA ARG A 4 -1.03 -2.63 50.62
C ARG A 4 -1.54 -2.42 49.18
N ARG A 5 -2.87 -2.36 49.02
CA ARG A 5 -3.51 -2.21 47.71
C ARG A 5 -3.59 -0.76 47.24
N TYR A 6 -3.46 0.19 48.17
CA TYR A 6 -3.57 1.62 47.91
C TYR A 6 -2.52 2.40 48.72
N GLY A 7 -1.99 3.47 48.12
CA GLY A 7 -1.02 4.40 48.71
C GLY A 7 -1.44 5.84 48.44
N VAL A 8 -0.77 6.80 49.08
CA VAL A 8 -1.07 8.23 48.93
C VAL A 8 -0.01 8.83 48.01
N ALA A 9 -0.44 9.46 46.92
CA ALA A 9 0.41 10.17 45.97
C ALA A 9 0.88 11.52 46.53
N SER A 10 1.84 12.14 45.85
CA SER A 10 2.43 13.43 46.25
C SER A 10 1.41 14.58 46.30
N ASP A 11 0.31 14.46 45.56
CA ASP A 11 -0.83 15.39 45.55
C ASP A 11 -1.87 15.12 46.67
N GLY A 12 -1.64 14.11 47.50
CA GLY A 12 -2.56 13.68 48.55
C GLY A 12 -3.69 12.76 48.09
N SER A 13 -3.75 12.39 46.80
CA SER A 13 -4.74 11.46 46.27
C SER A 13 -4.42 10.00 46.64
N ILE A 14 -5.46 9.19 46.87
CA ILE A 14 -5.30 7.76 47.17
C ILE A 14 -5.31 6.99 45.86
N GLN A 15 -4.18 6.37 45.51
CA GLN A 15 -4.00 5.64 44.25
C GLN A 15 -3.71 4.15 44.48
N PRO A 16 -4.13 3.27 43.56
CA PRO A 16 -3.80 1.85 43.64
C PRO A 16 -2.27 1.65 43.52
N LEU A 17 -1.74 0.78 44.37
CA LEU A 17 -0.32 0.40 44.33
C LEU A 17 -0.12 -0.76 43.36
N TRP A 18 0.80 -0.61 42.43
CA TRP A 18 1.22 -1.68 41.53
C TRP A 18 2.56 -2.23 42.03
N HIS A 19 2.60 -3.53 42.33
CA HIS A 19 3.71 -4.16 43.07
C HIS A 19 4.12 -3.43 44.36
N GLY A 20 3.17 -2.77 45.04
CA GLY A 20 3.42 -2.03 46.27
C GLY A 20 4.08 -0.66 46.06
N LYS A 21 4.20 -0.18 44.82
CA LYS A 21 4.71 1.15 44.45
C LYS A 21 3.62 2.00 43.80
N LEU A 22 3.70 3.32 43.95
CA LEU A 22 2.90 4.25 43.13
C LEU A 22 3.56 4.44 41.77
N ALA A 23 2.77 4.86 40.78
CA ALA A 23 3.27 5.20 39.45
C ALA A 23 4.37 6.29 39.49
N GLU A 24 4.32 7.19 40.47
CA GLU A 24 5.33 8.23 40.69
C GLU A 24 6.70 7.65 41.12
N ASP A 25 6.70 6.50 41.80
CA ASP A 25 7.90 5.79 42.27
C ASP A 25 8.39 4.73 41.28
N PHE A 26 7.82 4.67 40.07
CA PHE A 26 8.22 3.68 39.08
C PHE A 26 9.61 3.99 38.54
N THR A 27 10.50 3.01 38.64
CA THR A 27 11.73 3.02 37.84
C THR A 27 11.39 2.78 36.37
N GLU A 28 12.35 3.00 35.47
CA GLU A 28 12.18 2.70 34.05
C GLU A 28 11.81 1.22 33.83
N ALA A 29 12.42 0.31 34.58
CA ALA A 29 12.08 -1.12 34.55
C ALA A 29 10.67 -1.41 35.06
N ASP A 30 10.21 -0.71 36.10
CA ASP A 30 8.84 -0.85 36.63
C ASP A 30 7.81 -0.36 35.59
N THR A 31 8.07 0.78 34.95
CA THR A 31 7.20 1.32 33.89
C THR A 31 7.09 0.37 32.70
N LEU A 32 8.21 -0.20 32.26
CA LEU A 32 8.24 -1.16 31.15
C LEU A 32 7.54 -2.47 31.51
N ARG A 33 7.66 -2.91 32.76
CA ARG A 33 6.98 -4.11 33.26
C ARG A 33 5.48 -3.87 33.38
N PHE A 34 5.06 -2.67 33.78
CA PHE A 34 3.65 -2.26 33.81
C PHE A 34 3.04 -2.31 32.41
N MET A 35 3.71 -1.74 31.40
CA MET A 35 3.26 -1.80 30.00
C MET A 35 3.08 -3.24 29.51
N ALA A 36 4.02 -4.14 29.83
CA ALA A 36 3.93 -5.53 29.41
C ALA A 36 2.79 -6.29 30.10
N ASP A 37 2.55 -6.04 31.38
CA ASP A 37 1.43 -6.63 32.14
C ASP A 37 0.07 -6.11 31.62
N THR A 38 -0.03 -4.81 31.31
CA THR A 38 -1.26 -4.25 30.71
C THR A 38 -1.56 -4.85 29.34
N ASP A 39 -0.54 -5.06 28.51
CA ASP A 39 -0.70 -5.71 27.21
C ASP A 39 -1.17 -7.15 27.36
N ILE A 40 -0.57 -7.91 28.28
CA ILE A 40 -1.03 -9.28 28.55
C ILE A 40 -2.48 -9.28 29.06
N GLN A 41 -2.87 -8.33 29.90
CA GLN A 41 -4.25 -8.21 30.40
C GLN A 41 -5.25 -7.82 29.29
N LEU A 42 -4.84 -7.00 28.33
CA LEU A 42 -5.70 -6.48 27.26
C LEU A 42 -5.76 -7.40 26.04
N SER A 43 -4.61 -7.88 25.54
CA SER A 43 -4.49 -8.67 24.32
C SER A 43 -4.05 -10.12 24.53
N GLY A 44 -3.75 -10.53 25.77
CA GLY A 44 -3.29 -11.89 26.09
C GLY A 44 -1.83 -12.17 25.71
N ASN A 45 -1.14 -11.18 25.13
CA ASN A 45 0.26 -11.25 24.72
C ASN A 45 0.92 -9.88 24.90
N VAL A 46 2.26 -9.84 24.99
CA VAL A 46 2.99 -8.57 25.00
C VAL A 46 3.12 -8.07 23.57
N SER A 47 2.79 -6.80 23.31
CA SER A 47 2.92 -6.21 21.98
C SER A 47 4.38 -6.13 21.53
N ALA A 48 4.58 -6.11 20.21
CA ALA A 48 5.90 -5.95 19.61
C ALA A 48 6.55 -4.61 19.99
N ASP A 49 5.73 -3.57 20.21
CA ASP A 49 6.17 -2.24 20.62
C ASP A 49 6.73 -2.26 22.05
N THR A 50 6.02 -2.86 22.99
CA THR A 50 6.50 -3.00 24.38
C THR A 50 7.76 -3.85 24.48
N LEU A 51 7.87 -4.93 23.72
CA LEU A 51 9.11 -5.72 23.64
C LEU A 51 10.26 -4.93 23.03
N ALA A 52 9.99 -4.06 22.04
CA ALA A 52 10.99 -3.18 21.46
C ALA A 52 11.45 -2.11 22.46
N ALA A 53 10.53 -1.50 23.21
CA ALA A 53 10.83 -0.54 24.26
C ALA A 53 11.72 -1.16 25.35
N ILE A 54 11.39 -2.37 25.81
CA ILE A 54 12.18 -3.15 26.78
C ILE A 54 13.61 -3.38 26.25
N ARG A 55 13.73 -3.81 24.99
CA ARG A 55 15.04 -4.03 24.35
C ARG A 55 15.84 -2.75 24.17
N ARG A 56 15.17 -1.64 23.86
CA ARG A 56 15.79 -0.31 23.65
C ARG A 56 16.36 0.24 24.96
N ALA A 57 15.62 0.06 26.05
CA ALA A 57 16.06 0.42 27.40
C ALA A 57 17.17 -0.53 27.94
N GLY A 58 17.57 -1.55 27.17
CA GLY A 58 18.63 -2.48 27.54
C GLY A 58 18.18 -3.61 28.47
N TYR A 59 16.87 -3.78 28.62
CA TYR A 59 16.28 -4.86 29.40
C TYR A 59 15.81 -6.01 28.49
N ARG A 60 15.58 -7.19 29.08
CA ARG A 60 14.94 -8.36 28.47
C ARG A 60 13.64 -8.64 29.23
N TYR A 61 12.59 -9.00 28.51
CA TYR A 61 11.35 -9.47 29.14
C TYR A 61 11.34 -10.98 29.17
N GLU A 62 11.25 -11.58 30.36
CA GLU A 62 11.20 -13.02 30.53
C GLU A 62 10.33 -13.38 31.73
N GLY A 63 9.35 -14.27 31.55
CA GLY A 63 8.54 -14.80 32.63
C GLY A 63 7.71 -13.78 33.43
N GLY A 64 7.40 -12.61 32.87
CA GLY A 64 6.65 -11.55 33.58
C GLY A 64 7.55 -10.51 34.27
N GLU A 65 8.86 -10.54 34.02
CA GLU A 65 9.83 -9.65 34.63
C GLU A 65 10.76 -9.00 33.59
N VAL A 66 11.06 -7.72 33.81
CA VAL A 66 11.97 -6.93 32.98
C VAL A 66 13.34 -6.99 33.64
N LEU A 67 14.21 -7.86 33.11
CA LEU A 67 15.56 -8.08 33.65
C LEU A 67 16.59 -7.25 32.87
N PRO A 68 17.60 -6.67 33.52
CA PRO A 68 18.70 -6.02 32.81
C PRO A 68 19.47 -7.06 31.98
N ARG A 69 19.90 -6.70 30.77
CA ARG A 69 20.73 -7.61 29.96
C ARG A 69 22.11 -7.78 30.60
N PRO A 70 22.66 -9.01 30.67
CA PRO A 70 24.04 -9.23 31.09
C PRO A 70 24.96 -8.61 30.03
N GLY A 71 25.67 -7.55 30.40
CA GLY A 71 26.51 -6.75 29.50
C GLY A 71 26.58 -5.25 29.78
N LYS A 72 25.86 -4.72 30.79
CA LYS A 72 26.04 -3.36 31.32
C LYS A 72 26.08 -3.37 32.86
N GLU A 73 27.12 -4.00 33.39
CA GLU A 73 27.63 -3.72 34.74
C GLU A 73 28.79 -2.72 34.63
N GLU A 74 28.57 -1.54 34.05
CA GLU A 74 29.45 -0.37 34.17
C GLU A 74 28.80 0.79 33.42
N MET A 75 28.01 1.59 34.14
CA MET A 75 27.65 3.00 33.88
C MET A 75 26.41 3.36 34.70
N THR A 76 26.41 3.01 35.98
CA THR A 76 25.63 3.72 37.00
C THR A 76 26.46 4.92 37.44
N MET A 77 26.11 6.11 36.96
CA MET A 77 26.20 7.41 37.65
C MET A 77 26.36 8.54 36.64
N SER A 78 25.30 9.31 36.44
CA SER A 78 25.33 10.78 36.39
C SER A 78 23.90 11.27 36.16
N GLU A 79 23.36 11.86 37.21
CA GLU A 79 22.09 12.57 37.27
C GLU A 79 22.03 13.76 36.30
N GLU A 80 20.80 14.01 35.86
CA GLU A 80 20.18 15.31 35.59
C GLU A 80 20.66 16.17 34.40
N LYS A 81 19.64 16.85 33.84
CA LYS A 81 19.69 18.16 33.15
C LYS A 81 19.52 18.16 31.63
N THR A 82 18.28 18.53 31.26
CA THR A 82 17.95 19.62 30.33
C THR A 82 18.26 19.43 28.84
N THR A 83 17.17 19.49 28.09
CA THR A 83 17.00 20.17 26.81
C THR A 83 17.86 19.73 25.64
N GLY A 84 17.14 19.47 24.55
CA GLY A 84 17.56 19.99 23.27
C GLY A 84 17.94 18.90 22.31
N ALA A 85 16.93 18.57 21.50
CA ALA A 85 17.05 18.42 20.07
C ALA A 85 17.91 17.28 19.51
N GLN A 86 17.51 16.92 18.30
CA GLN A 86 18.25 16.14 17.32
C GLN A 86 18.27 14.64 17.57
N ALA A 87 17.26 14.03 16.94
CA ALA A 87 17.49 13.05 15.90
C ALA A 87 18.96 12.98 15.45
N PRO A 88 19.50 11.77 15.45
CA PRO A 88 19.74 11.13 14.18
C PRO A 88 18.73 10.00 14.06
N GLU A 89 17.73 10.24 13.21
CA GLU A 89 17.12 9.18 12.42
C GLU A 89 18.25 8.40 11.75
N GLN A 90 18.59 7.24 12.32
CA GLN A 90 19.21 6.17 11.60
C GLN A 90 18.09 5.26 11.10
N GLU A 91 17.84 5.44 9.81
CA GLU A 91 16.96 4.70 8.93
C GLU A 91 17.21 3.18 9.04
N ALA A 92 16.18 2.46 9.45
CA ALA A 92 15.68 1.32 8.69
C ALA A 92 14.25 1.70 8.28
N PRO A 93 13.85 1.48 7.01
CA PRO A 93 12.75 2.21 6.39
C PRO A 93 11.45 1.91 7.12
N GLY A 94 10.86 2.96 7.70
CA GLY A 94 9.46 3.01 8.13
C GLY A 94 8.52 3.02 6.94
N GLY A 95 8.73 2.08 5.99
CA GLY A 95 7.65 1.66 5.13
C GLY A 95 6.62 1.06 6.06
N SER A 96 5.41 1.58 6.01
CA SER A 96 4.29 0.79 6.47
C SER A 96 4.51 -0.61 5.90
N GLY A 97 4.45 -1.69 6.69
CA GLY A 97 4.63 -3.06 6.18
C GLY A 97 3.54 -3.48 5.16
N LEU A 98 2.88 -2.49 4.55
CA LEU A 98 1.84 -2.51 3.58
C LEU A 98 2.50 -2.56 2.21
N LYS A 99 2.38 -3.69 1.55
CA LYS A 99 2.75 -3.83 0.15
C LYS A 99 1.74 -3.04 -0.68
N LEU A 100 2.20 -1.97 -1.33
CA LEU A 100 1.37 -1.12 -2.19
C LEU A 100 1.64 -1.49 -3.65
N ASP A 101 0.64 -2.07 -4.31
CA ASP A 101 0.66 -2.29 -5.76
C ASP A 101 -0.21 -1.22 -6.43
N VAL A 102 0.39 -0.43 -7.31
CA VAL A 102 -0.28 0.70 -7.95
C VAL A 102 -0.32 0.49 -9.45
N THR A 103 -1.52 0.55 -10.01
CA THR A 103 -1.75 0.52 -11.44
C THR A 103 -2.24 1.90 -11.90
N ALA A 104 -1.46 2.56 -12.74
CA ALA A 104 -1.85 3.82 -13.35
C ALA A 104 -2.43 3.60 -14.76
N ARG A 105 -3.51 4.32 -15.06
CA ARG A 105 -4.15 4.40 -16.37
C ARG A 105 -4.10 5.85 -16.84
N PRO A 106 -3.10 6.22 -17.66
CA PRO A 106 -3.06 7.54 -18.28
C PRO A 106 -4.23 7.67 -19.27
N ILE A 107 -4.80 8.87 -19.32
CA ILE A 107 -5.87 9.24 -20.25
C ILE A 107 -5.44 10.47 -21.04
N ASP A 108 -6.15 10.77 -22.12
CA ASP A 108 -6.01 12.08 -22.74
C ASP A 108 -6.34 13.17 -21.71
N PRO A 109 -5.50 14.20 -21.59
CA PRO A 109 -5.66 15.22 -20.56
C PRO A 109 -6.98 15.98 -20.77
N ILE A 110 -7.92 15.80 -19.84
CA ILE A 110 -9.20 16.52 -19.80
C ILE A 110 -9.07 17.66 -18.78
N LYS A 111 -8.82 18.88 -19.29
CA LYS A 111 -8.55 20.07 -18.46
C LYS A 111 -7.33 19.84 -17.56
N ASN A 112 -7.59 19.51 -16.29
CA ASN A 112 -6.58 19.26 -15.28
C ASN A 112 -6.39 17.78 -14.99
N LEU A 113 -7.28 16.89 -15.45
CA LEU A 113 -7.19 15.46 -15.18
C LEU A 113 -6.37 14.78 -16.27
N VAL A 114 -5.30 14.09 -15.89
CA VAL A 114 -4.36 13.44 -16.81
C VAL A 114 -4.36 11.92 -16.72
N GLY A 115 -4.91 11.37 -15.63
CA GLY A 115 -4.90 9.93 -15.42
C GLY A 115 -5.84 9.49 -14.30
N PHE A 116 -6.11 8.19 -14.28
CA PHE A 116 -6.68 7.52 -13.13
C PHE A 116 -5.68 6.50 -12.58
N ALA A 117 -5.69 6.27 -11.28
CA ALA A 117 -4.91 5.22 -10.64
C ALA A 117 -5.79 4.32 -9.77
N THR A 118 -5.33 3.09 -9.62
CA THR A 118 -5.93 2.07 -8.76
C THR A 118 -4.83 1.56 -7.85
N VAL A 119 -5.09 1.58 -6.56
CA VAL A 119 -4.11 1.17 -5.53
C VAL A 119 -4.64 -0.09 -4.86
N LYS A 120 -3.81 -1.12 -4.81
CA LYS A 120 -4.03 -2.33 -4.03
C LYS A 120 -3.13 -2.31 -2.81
N LEU A 121 -3.73 -2.47 -1.64
CA LEU A 121 -3.04 -2.53 -0.37
C LEU A 121 -3.01 -3.99 0.07
N ASN A 122 -1.81 -4.54 0.29
CA ASN A 122 -1.57 -5.90 0.79
C ASN A 122 -2.26 -7.01 0.02
N ASP A 123 -2.52 -6.81 -1.29
CA ASP A 123 -3.26 -7.75 -2.12
C ASP A 123 -4.68 -8.11 -1.58
N CYS A 124 -5.17 -7.40 -0.56
CA CYS A 124 -6.41 -7.69 0.15
C CYS A 124 -7.46 -6.59 0.02
N PHE A 125 -7.03 -5.37 -0.32
CA PHE A 125 -7.92 -4.24 -0.46
C PHE A 125 -7.58 -3.44 -1.72
N VAL A 126 -8.57 -3.16 -2.55
CA VAL A 126 -8.41 -2.34 -3.76
C VAL A 126 -9.20 -1.05 -3.62
N VAL A 127 -8.55 0.05 -3.96
CA VAL A 127 -9.16 1.38 -4.04
C VAL A 127 -9.02 1.87 -5.46
N GLU A 128 -10.16 2.08 -6.09
CA GLU A 128 -10.28 2.59 -7.45
C GLU A 128 -10.49 4.11 -7.45
N ASP A 129 -10.42 4.72 -8.63
CA ASP A 129 -10.75 6.13 -8.88
C ASP A 129 -9.84 7.19 -8.22
N PHE A 130 -8.55 6.89 -8.01
CA PHE A 130 -7.60 7.98 -7.75
C PHE A 130 -7.46 8.83 -9.00
N LYS A 131 -7.58 10.14 -8.84
CA LYS A 131 -7.50 11.10 -9.95
C LYS A 131 -6.09 11.68 -9.98
N ILE A 132 -5.40 11.57 -11.09
CA ILE A 132 -4.10 12.23 -11.28
C ILE A 132 -4.38 13.53 -12.02
N LEU A 133 -4.11 14.65 -11.37
CA LEU A 133 -4.30 15.98 -11.92
C LEU A 133 -2.96 16.67 -12.18
N GLN A 134 -2.92 17.51 -13.21
CA GLN A 134 -1.82 18.40 -13.53
C GLN A 134 -2.20 19.83 -13.15
N SER A 135 -1.33 20.49 -12.40
CA SER A 135 -1.42 21.90 -12.01
C SER A 135 -0.12 22.61 -12.39
N ASP A 136 -0.08 23.94 -12.31
CA ASP A 136 1.11 24.75 -12.61
C ASP A 136 2.30 24.38 -11.70
N LYS A 137 2.01 23.87 -10.51
CA LYS A 137 3.02 23.44 -9.51
C LYS A 137 3.48 21.98 -9.69
N GLY A 138 2.96 21.26 -10.68
CA GLY A 138 3.28 19.86 -10.95
C GLY A 138 2.08 18.92 -10.90
N LEU A 139 2.36 17.61 -10.90
CA LEU A 139 1.36 16.56 -10.82
C LEU A 139 0.90 16.38 -9.37
N TYR A 140 -0.41 16.17 -9.19
CA TYR A 140 -1.05 15.99 -7.91
C TYR A 140 -2.06 14.84 -7.96
N VAL A 141 -2.22 14.13 -6.83
CA VAL A 141 -3.18 13.03 -6.70
C VAL A 141 -4.40 13.51 -5.93
N GLY A 142 -5.55 13.53 -6.60
CA GLY A 142 -6.86 13.70 -6.01
C GLY A 142 -7.44 12.38 -5.49
N MET A 143 -8.01 12.43 -4.30
CA MET A 143 -8.65 11.27 -3.67
C MET A 143 -9.89 10.82 -4.45
N PRO A 144 -10.24 9.52 -4.37
CA PRO A 144 -11.49 9.02 -4.95
C PRO A 144 -12.67 9.65 -4.21
N SER A 145 -13.55 10.30 -4.97
CA SER A 145 -14.69 11.01 -4.41
C SER A 145 -15.99 10.62 -5.11
N LYS A 146 -17.05 10.49 -4.33
CA LYS A 146 -18.40 10.19 -4.82
C LYS A 146 -19.28 11.44 -4.72
N PRO A 147 -20.22 11.62 -5.67
CA PRO A 147 -21.20 12.69 -5.57
C PRO A 147 -22.10 12.42 -4.37
N ASP A 148 -22.23 13.42 -3.49
CA ASP A 148 -23.07 13.36 -2.30
C ASP A 148 -23.90 14.63 -2.24
N LYS A 149 -25.21 14.49 -2.48
CA LYS A 149 -26.17 15.60 -2.47
C LYS A 149 -26.35 16.22 -1.07
N SER A 150 -25.95 15.49 -0.03
CA SER A 150 -26.04 15.97 1.35
C SER A 150 -24.82 16.79 1.77
N SER A 151 -23.70 16.71 1.04
CA SER A 151 -22.49 17.43 1.40
C SER A 151 -22.54 18.86 0.85
N ARG A 152 -21.95 19.81 1.58
CA ARG A 152 -21.93 21.24 1.20
C ARG A 152 -21.30 21.49 -0.17
N THR A 153 -20.40 20.61 -0.59
CA THR A 153 -19.67 20.70 -1.87
C THR A 153 -20.26 19.80 -2.95
N GLY A 154 -21.30 19.01 -2.65
CA GLY A 154 -21.88 18.03 -3.57
C GLY A 154 -21.02 16.77 -3.78
N TYR A 155 -19.87 16.67 -3.12
CA TYR A 155 -18.95 15.53 -3.21
C TYR A 155 -18.41 15.14 -1.84
N ARG A 156 -18.07 13.87 -1.67
CA ARG A 156 -17.43 13.32 -0.47
C ARG A 156 -16.32 12.37 -0.86
N ASP A 157 -15.15 12.55 -0.25
CA ASP A 157 -14.03 11.63 -0.44
C ASP A 157 -14.37 10.28 0.17
N THR A 158 -14.16 9.22 -0.60
CA THR A 158 -14.41 7.84 -0.18
C THR A 158 -13.25 7.31 0.66
N VAL A 159 -12.03 7.73 0.34
CA VAL A 159 -10.81 7.30 1.03
C VAL A 159 -9.98 8.52 1.40
N LYS A 160 -9.47 8.52 2.64
CA LYS A 160 -8.60 9.57 3.13
C LYS A 160 -7.50 8.98 4.02
N PRO A 161 -6.21 9.20 3.73
CA PRO A 161 -5.12 8.78 4.60
C PRO A 161 -5.14 9.57 5.90
N ILE A 162 -4.98 8.87 7.03
CA ILE A 162 -4.99 9.43 8.38
C ILE A 162 -3.61 9.98 8.74
N THR A 163 -2.57 9.18 8.52
CA THR A 163 -1.18 9.54 8.84
C THR A 163 -0.53 10.32 7.69
N LYS A 164 0.43 11.18 8.03
CA LYS A 164 1.18 11.96 7.05
C LYS A 164 2.13 11.07 6.25
N GLU A 165 2.83 10.16 6.92
CA GLU A 165 3.79 9.23 6.31
C GLU A 165 3.13 8.40 5.19
N PHE A 166 2.00 7.76 5.49
CA PHE A 166 1.26 6.98 4.51
C PHE A 166 0.72 7.82 3.35
N ARG A 167 0.38 9.10 3.61
CA ARG A 167 -0.03 10.01 2.54
C ARG A 167 1.12 10.25 1.57
N GLU A 168 2.32 10.52 2.08
CA GLU A 168 3.50 10.77 1.25
C GLU A 168 3.89 9.51 0.47
N GLU A 169 3.88 8.34 1.12
CA GLU A 169 4.13 7.04 0.50
C GLU A 169 3.13 6.74 -0.64
N LEU A 170 1.82 6.90 -0.37
CA LEU A 170 0.77 6.67 -1.36
C LEU A 170 0.86 7.65 -2.54
N HIS A 171 1.13 8.92 -2.27
CA HIS A 171 1.28 9.92 -3.32
C HIS A 171 2.50 9.63 -4.19
N GLY A 172 3.64 9.28 -3.56
CA GLY A 172 4.86 8.90 -4.26
C GLY A 172 4.65 7.69 -5.17
N ALA A 173 4.09 6.62 -4.64
CA ALA A 173 3.84 5.38 -5.39
C ALA A 173 2.91 5.59 -6.60
N ILE A 174 1.87 6.42 -6.47
CA ILE A 174 0.96 6.73 -7.59
C ILE A 174 1.65 7.54 -8.67
N LEU A 175 2.43 8.55 -8.30
CA LEU A 175 3.14 9.39 -9.26
C LEU A 175 4.21 8.60 -10.01
N GLU A 176 4.93 7.73 -9.31
CA GLU A 176 5.93 6.85 -9.92
C GLU A 176 5.30 5.87 -10.91
N ALA A 177 4.24 5.17 -10.51
CA ALA A 177 3.52 4.25 -11.39
C ALA A 177 2.97 4.95 -12.64
N TYR A 178 2.53 6.20 -12.51
CA TYR A 178 2.07 7.00 -13.64
C TYR A 178 3.20 7.39 -14.59
N GLN A 179 4.35 7.81 -14.06
CA GLN A 179 5.53 8.13 -14.88
C GLN A 179 6.02 6.91 -15.66
N GLN A 180 6.10 5.74 -15.02
CA GLN A 180 6.48 4.49 -15.66
C GLN A 180 5.52 4.11 -16.80
N GLU A 181 4.21 4.26 -16.60
CA GLU A 181 3.25 3.93 -17.67
C GLU A 181 3.29 4.95 -18.82
N ILE A 182 3.55 6.23 -18.56
CA ILE A 182 3.83 7.21 -19.63
C ILE A 182 5.08 6.83 -20.41
N GLU A 183 6.18 6.54 -19.73
CA GLU A 183 7.44 6.19 -20.40
C GLU A 183 7.27 4.95 -21.26
N LYS A 184 6.58 3.94 -20.75
CA LYS A 184 6.24 2.72 -21.49
C LYS A 184 5.34 2.98 -22.69
N LEU A 185 4.35 3.88 -22.57
CA LEU A 185 3.53 4.31 -23.71
C LEU A 185 4.36 5.06 -24.75
N GLN A 186 5.24 5.96 -24.33
CA GLN A 186 6.15 6.68 -25.22
C GLN A 186 7.11 5.73 -25.93
N ALA A 187 7.68 4.77 -25.20
CA ALA A 187 8.54 3.73 -25.77
C ALA A 187 7.79 2.86 -26.78
N ARG A 188 6.52 2.49 -26.51
CA ARG A 188 5.68 1.79 -27.48
C ARG A 188 5.39 2.64 -28.72
N ILE A 189 5.14 3.93 -28.56
CA ILE A 189 4.92 4.85 -29.69
C ILE A 189 6.22 5.01 -30.50
N ALA A 190 7.37 5.15 -29.84
CA ALA A 190 8.67 5.23 -30.49
C ALA A 190 9.03 3.92 -31.20
N ALA A 191 8.78 2.76 -30.58
CA ALA A 191 8.95 1.45 -31.18
C ALA A 191 7.99 1.23 -32.36
N ALA A 192 6.76 1.72 -32.29
CA ALA A 192 5.82 1.69 -33.43
C ALA A 192 6.25 2.64 -34.57
N ARG A 193 7.01 3.70 -34.27
CA ARG A 193 7.61 4.59 -35.27
C ARG A 193 8.94 4.07 -35.83
N GLN A 194 9.70 3.29 -35.06
CA GLN A 194 10.99 2.70 -35.46
C GLN A 194 10.86 1.28 -36.01
N ALA A 195 9.77 0.57 -35.71
CA ALA A 195 9.39 -0.61 -36.44
C ALA A 195 9.12 -0.18 -37.89
N PRO A 196 9.79 -0.78 -38.89
CA PRO A 196 9.39 -0.57 -40.27
C PRO A 196 7.88 -0.86 -40.36
N PRO A 197 7.10 -0.05 -41.10
CA PRO A 197 5.67 -0.30 -41.25
C PRO A 197 5.53 -1.77 -41.65
N PRO A 198 4.61 -2.54 -41.03
CA PRO A 198 4.36 -3.89 -41.52
C PRO A 198 4.03 -3.73 -42.99
N GLU A 199 4.97 -4.13 -43.86
CA GLU A 199 4.77 -4.15 -45.30
C GLU A 199 3.45 -4.83 -45.48
N LYS A 200 2.53 -4.08 -46.07
CA LYS A 200 1.16 -4.51 -46.35
C LYS A 200 1.25 -5.95 -46.85
N ALA A 201 0.91 -6.91 -45.99
CA ALA A 201 0.55 -8.24 -46.42
C ALA A 201 -0.71 -8.01 -47.23
N SER A 202 -0.47 -7.74 -48.51
CA SER A 202 -1.43 -7.19 -49.43
C SER A 202 -2.56 -8.19 -49.50
N ILE A 203 -3.75 -7.76 -49.11
CA ILE A 203 -5.02 -8.50 -49.24
C ILE A 203 -5.14 -9.05 -50.69
N LYS A 204 -4.48 -8.41 -51.66
CA LYS A 204 -4.30 -8.87 -53.04
C LYS A 204 -3.63 -10.25 -53.15
N GLY A 205 -2.57 -10.54 -52.39
CA GLY A 205 -1.87 -11.83 -52.41
C GLY A 205 -2.69 -12.97 -51.82
N GLN A 206 -3.51 -12.70 -50.79
CA GLN A 206 -4.44 -13.68 -50.24
C GLN A 206 -5.66 -13.92 -51.15
N LEU A 207 -6.14 -12.90 -51.88
CA LEU A 207 -7.18 -13.06 -52.90
C LEU A 207 -6.68 -13.84 -54.13
N GLU A 208 -5.45 -13.60 -54.58
CA GLU A 208 -4.86 -14.33 -55.72
C GLU A 208 -4.56 -15.80 -55.37
N ALA A 209 -4.15 -16.09 -54.14
CA ALA A 209 -3.99 -17.46 -53.65
C ALA A 209 -5.36 -18.17 -53.46
N GLY A 210 -6.38 -17.43 -52.99
CA GLY A 210 -7.75 -17.94 -52.84
C GLY A 210 -8.43 -18.23 -54.18
N THR A 211 -8.28 -17.34 -55.17
CA THR A 211 -8.83 -17.54 -56.53
C THR A 211 -8.13 -18.66 -57.28
N LYS A 212 -6.80 -18.83 -57.13
CA LYS A 212 -6.09 -19.99 -57.69
C LYS A 212 -6.49 -21.31 -57.05
N LYS A 213 -6.75 -21.35 -55.73
CA LYS A 213 -7.26 -22.56 -55.07
C LYS A 213 -8.71 -22.86 -55.44
N ALA A 214 -9.58 -21.85 -55.50
CA ALA A 214 -10.98 -22.00 -55.91
C ALA A 214 -11.11 -22.43 -57.38
N ALA A 215 -10.29 -21.91 -58.29
CA ALA A 215 -10.27 -22.35 -59.68
C ALA A 215 -9.79 -23.81 -59.83
N LYS A 216 -8.83 -24.24 -59.00
CA LYS A 216 -8.32 -25.62 -59.00
C LYS A 216 -9.32 -26.61 -58.40
N GLU A 217 -10.11 -26.18 -57.41
CA GLU A 217 -11.17 -26.98 -56.79
C GLU A 217 -12.43 -27.07 -57.67
N ASN A 218 -12.77 -25.99 -58.39
CA ASN A 218 -13.93 -25.95 -59.28
C ASN A 218 -13.64 -26.66 -60.63
N ALA A 219 -12.39 -26.68 -61.10
CA ALA A 219 -11.99 -27.49 -62.25
C ALA A 219 -11.94 -29.01 -61.94
N ALA A 220 -11.87 -29.40 -60.67
CA ALA A 220 -11.90 -30.81 -60.25
C ALA A 220 -13.32 -31.36 -60.03
N ARG A 221 -14.36 -30.50 -60.05
CA ARG A 221 -15.76 -30.92 -60.02
C ARG A 221 -16.31 -31.00 -61.44
N ALA A 222 -16.20 -32.17 -62.06
CA ALA A 222 -16.91 -32.50 -63.30
C ALA A 222 -18.44 -32.32 -63.11
N PRO A 223 -19.18 -31.90 -64.15
CA PRO A 223 -20.61 -31.61 -64.04
C PRO A 223 -21.39 -32.92 -63.85
N LYS A 224 -22.09 -33.07 -62.73
CA LYS A 224 -23.03 -34.17 -62.54
C LYS A 224 -24.27 -33.95 -63.40
N GLU A 225 -24.61 -34.99 -64.14
CA GLU A 225 -25.70 -35.11 -65.11
C GLU A 225 -27.08 -34.73 -64.54
N LYS A 226 -27.93 -34.20 -65.44
CA LYS A 226 -29.35 -33.92 -65.20
C LYS A 226 -30.11 -35.22 -64.89
N PRO A 227 -31.03 -35.27 -63.92
CA PRO A 227 -31.92 -36.43 -63.78
C PRO A 227 -33.04 -36.32 -64.82
N THR A 228 -33.12 -37.33 -65.68
CA THR A 228 -34.25 -37.60 -66.56
C THR A 228 -35.42 -38.21 -65.78
N LYS A 229 -36.58 -37.62 -66.01
CA LYS A 229 -37.98 -38.08 -65.90
C LYS A 229 -38.23 -39.60 -65.64
N ALA A 230 -39.01 -39.91 -64.60
CA ALA A 230 -39.92 -41.06 -64.46
C ALA A 230 -41.00 -40.63 -63.44
N VAL A 231 -42.26 -40.32 -63.78
CA VAL A 231 -43.40 -41.19 -64.18
C VAL A 231 -43.44 -42.51 -63.42
N GLU A 232 -44.40 -42.60 -62.48
CA GLU A 232 -45.18 -43.76 -61.96
C GLU A 232 -45.59 -43.39 -60.51
N ARG A 233 -46.82 -43.43 -59.99
CA ARG A 233 -48.12 -44.01 -60.37
C ARG A 233 -49.21 -43.22 -59.64
#